data_AF-A0A6L8EWY7-F1
#
_entry.id   AF-A0A6L8EWY7-F1
#
_cell.length_a   1.000
_cell.length_b   1.000
_cell.length_c   1.000
_cell.angle_alpha   90.00
_cell.angle_beta   90.00
_cell.angle_gamma   90.00
#
_symmetry.space_group_name_H-M   'P 1'
#
loop_
_entity.id
_entity.type
_entity.pdbx_description
1 polymer ?
#
loop_
_entity_poly.entity_id
_entity_poly.type
_entity_poly.pdbx_seq_one_letter_code
_entity_poly.pdbx_strand_id
1 'polypeptide(L)'
;MLPSFHNIEQAALLCKDFSQKQQFLNTVYEQFFQGFSVEVADTHGIVYTPQPIVDFMVKSVAHILETEFDRSLSDTGVYIIDPFVGTGNFIVRLMQDIQATTLEEKYCRELHCNEILLLPYYIASLNIEQEYFQRTGTYLP
;
A
#
# COMPACT_ATOMS: atom_id res chain seq x y z
N MET A 1 12.46 -5.93 26.39
CA MET A 1 12.01 -4.53 26.38
C MET A 1 12.07 -4.07 24.94
N LEU A 2 10.96 -4.18 24.20
CA LEU A 2 10.88 -3.77 22.80
C LEU A 2 11.22 -2.28 22.68
N PRO A 3 11.97 -1.83 21.66
CA PRO A 3 12.18 -0.40 21.43
C PRO A 3 10.82 0.28 21.31
N SER A 4 10.59 1.32 22.10
CA SER A 4 9.35 2.09 22.06
C SER A 4 9.18 2.69 20.66
N PHE A 5 7.97 2.59 20.07
CA PHE A 5 7.61 3.12 18.75
C PHE A 5 8.14 4.53 18.48
N HIS A 6 8.23 5.35 19.52
CA HIS A 6 8.79 6.69 19.48
C HIS A 6 10.22 6.78 18.91
N ASN A 7 11.08 5.79 19.20
CA ASN A 7 12.46 5.78 18.71
C ASN A 7 12.54 5.46 17.21
N ILE A 8 11.57 4.70 16.70
CA ILE A 8 11.48 4.32 15.29
C ILE A 8 10.94 5.49 14.48
N GLU A 9 9.95 6.22 15.01
CA GLU A 9 9.47 7.48 14.41
C GLU A 9 10.58 8.53 14.29
N GLN A 10 11.40 8.69 15.35
CA GLN A 10 12.54 9.63 15.31
C GLN A 10 13.61 9.22 14.29
N ALA A 11 13.90 7.93 14.16
CA ALA A 11 14.88 7.44 13.17
C ALA A 11 14.37 7.59 11.72
N ALA A 12 13.07 7.39 11.48
CA ALA A 12 12.45 7.62 10.17
C ALA A 12 12.52 9.09 9.73
N LEU A 13 12.26 10.02 10.65
CA LEU A 13 12.30 11.47 10.39
C LEU A 13 13.69 11.98 9.99
N LEU A 14 14.75 11.26 10.34
CA LEU A 14 16.14 11.63 10.06
C LEU A 14 16.68 11.04 8.75
N CYS A 15 16.00 10.07 8.14
CA CYS A 15 16.46 9.39 6.93
C CYS A 15 15.97 10.11 5.66
N LYS A 16 16.82 10.99 5.11
CA LYS A 16 16.53 11.72 3.86
C LYS A 16 16.93 10.97 2.59
N ASP A 17 17.80 9.98 2.70
CA ASP A 17 18.39 9.26 1.55
C ASP A 17 17.74 7.90 1.32
N PHE A 18 17.61 7.47 0.05
CA PHE A 18 16.90 6.25 -0.34
C PHE A 18 17.51 5.00 0.30
N SER A 19 18.84 4.91 0.32
CA SER A 19 19.56 3.81 0.97
C SER A 19 19.33 3.77 2.48
N GLN A 20 19.17 4.92 3.13
CA GLN A 20 18.90 5.00 4.57
C GLN A 20 17.45 4.64 4.89
N LYS A 21 16.49 5.05 4.06
CA LYS A 21 15.10 4.58 4.15
C LYS A 21 15.04 3.07 3.97
N GLN A 22 15.71 2.51 2.97
CA GLN A 22 15.75 1.06 2.74
C GLN A 22 16.39 0.31 3.91
N GLN A 23 17.48 0.83 4.48
CA GLN A 23 18.17 0.22 5.61
C GLN A 23 17.35 0.34 6.91
N PHE A 24 16.70 1.49 7.15
CA PHE A 24 15.73 1.68 8.22
C PHE A 24 14.56 0.71 8.06
N LEU A 25 14.01 0.60 6.85
CA LEU A 25 12.92 -0.31 6.53
C LEU A 25 13.33 -1.76 6.71
N ASN A 26 14.52 -2.19 6.29
CA ASN A 26 15.02 -3.53 6.55
C ASN A 26 15.16 -3.80 8.06
N THR A 27 15.66 -2.81 8.80
CA THR A 27 15.80 -2.91 10.26
C THR A 27 14.44 -3.00 10.95
N VAL A 28 13.48 -2.18 10.54
CA VAL A 28 12.11 -2.18 11.05
C VAL A 28 11.38 -3.45 10.62
N TYR A 29 11.54 -3.89 9.37
CA TYR A 29 10.92 -5.09 8.82
C TYR A 29 11.43 -6.35 9.52
N GLU A 30 12.74 -6.51 9.70
CA GLU A 30 13.30 -7.64 10.45
C GLU A 30 12.90 -7.62 11.94
N GLN A 31 12.96 -6.45 12.59
CA GLN A 31 12.65 -6.34 14.03
C GLN A 31 11.16 -6.42 14.34
N PHE A 32 10.28 -5.99 13.42
CA PHE A 32 8.84 -6.06 13.58
C PHE A 32 8.28 -7.38 13.04
N PHE A 33 8.54 -7.78 11.80
CA PHE A 33 7.89 -8.98 11.24
C PHE A 33 8.40 -10.32 11.79
N GLN A 34 9.64 -10.42 12.30
CA GLN A 34 10.05 -11.66 12.98
C GLN A 34 9.30 -11.89 14.32
N GLY A 35 8.64 -10.86 14.85
CA GLY A 35 7.91 -10.93 16.14
C GLY A 35 6.39 -10.75 16.07
N PHE A 36 5.82 -10.35 14.93
CA PHE A 36 4.38 -10.06 14.85
C PHE A 36 3.59 -11.33 14.50
N SER A 37 3.03 -11.98 15.53
CA SER A 37 1.81 -12.76 15.37
C SER A 37 0.65 -11.82 15.04
N VAL A 38 -0.43 -12.34 14.44
CA VAL A 38 -1.67 -11.59 14.16
C VAL A 38 -2.16 -10.81 15.41
N GLU A 39 -1.97 -11.37 16.61
CA GLU A 39 -2.32 -10.76 17.89
C GLU A 39 -1.53 -9.48 18.21
N VAL A 40 -0.26 -9.39 17.79
CA VAL A 40 0.57 -8.19 18.01
C VAL A 40 0.16 -7.07 17.04
N ALA A 41 -0.28 -7.40 15.81
CA ALA A 41 -0.82 -6.42 14.86
C ALA A 41 -2.13 -5.80 15.38
N ASP A 42 -3.03 -6.63 15.93
CA ASP A 42 -4.28 -6.18 16.54
C ASP A 42 -4.03 -5.23 17.73
N THR A 43 -3.00 -5.52 18.53
CA THR A 43 -2.64 -4.69 19.70
C THR A 43 -2.17 -3.27 19.31
N HIS A 44 -1.67 -3.09 18.09
CA HIS A 44 -1.19 -1.81 17.56
C HIS A 44 -2.19 -1.13 16.61
N GLY A 45 -3.43 -1.64 16.54
CA GLY A 45 -4.50 -1.04 15.74
C GLY A 45 -4.38 -1.30 14.23
N ILE A 46 -3.56 -2.26 13.81
CA ILE A 46 -3.45 -2.66 12.40
C ILE A 46 -4.49 -3.73 12.13
N VAL A 47 -5.62 -3.34 11.56
CA VAL A 47 -6.70 -4.29 11.22
C VAL A 47 -6.41 -4.94 9.87
N TYR A 48 -6.30 -6.26 9.86
CA TYR A 48 -6.11 -7.01 8.63
C TYR A 48 -7.46 -7.33 7.96
N THR A 49 -7.66 -6.81 6.74
CA THR A 49 -8.81 -7.21 5.92
C THR A 49 -8.49 -8.53 5.20
N PRO A 50 -9.28 -9.60 5.39
CA PRO A 50 -9.06 -10.86 4.70
C PRO A 50 -9.06 -10.70 3.17
N GLN A 51 -8.12 -11.35 2.49
CA GLN A 51 -7.96 -11.25 1.03
C GLN A 51 -9.25 -11.50 0.24
N PRO A 52 -10.08 -12.52 0.55
CA PRO A 52 -11.32 -12.74 -0.18
C PRO A 52 -12.32 -11.57 -0.11
N ILE A 53 -12.28 -10.79 0.99
CA ILE A 53 -13.13 -9.63 1.19
C ILE A 53 -12.63 -8.47 0.31
N VAL A 54 -11.31 -8.23 0.30
CA VAL A 54 -10.67 -7.25 -0.59
C VAL A 54 -11.00 -7.55 -2.06
N ASP A 55 -10.82 -8.81 -2.48
CA ASP A 55 -11.08 -9.27 -3.84
C ASP A 55 -12.54 -9.03 -4.25
N PHE A 56 -13.48 -9.32 -3.34
CA PHE A 56 -14.90 -9.10 -3.59
C PHE A 56 -15.23 -7.62 -3.78
N MET A 57 -14.68 -6.74 -2.93
CA MET A 57 -14.92 -5.30 -3.05
C MET A 57 -14.35 -4.72 -4.33
N VAL A 58 -13.11 -5.07 -4.69
CA VAL A 58 -12.47 -4.61 -5.93
C VAL A 58 -13.27 -5.03 -7.16
N LYS A 59 -13.67 -6.30 -7.24
CA LYS A 59 -14.49 -6.81 -8.34
C LYS A 59 -15.87 -6.16 -8.38
N SER A 60 -16.46 -5.86 -7.23
CA SER A 60 -17.76 -5.19 -7.16
C SER A 60 -17.68 -3.76 -7.69
N VAL A 61 -16.62 -3.02 -7.34
CA VAL A 61 -16.39 -1.66 -7.87
C VAL A 61 -16.14 -1.71 -9.39
N ALA A 62 -15.31 -2.63 -9.87
CA ALA A 62 -15.07 -2.81 -11.30
C ALA A 62 -16.38 -3.11 -12.06
N HIS A 63 -17.21 -4.01 -11.52
CA HIS A 63 -18.51 -4.33 -12.10
C HIS A 63 -19.44 -3.12 -12.17
N ILE A 64 -19.52 -2.32 -11.10
CA ILE A 64 -20.36 -1.11 -11.07
C ILE A 64 -19.86 -0.06 -12.07
N LEU A 65 -18.55 0.13 -12.19
CA LEU A 65 -17.97 1.03 -13.19
C LEU A 65 -18.40 0.63 -14.61
N GLU A 66 -18.36 -0.67 -14.90
CA GLU A 66 -18.75 -1.19 -16.22
C GLU A 66 -20.26 -1.05 -16.47
N THR A 67 -21.11 -1.47 -15.53
CA THR A 67 -22.56 -1.54 -15.78
C THR A 67 -23.28 -0.21 -15.68
N GLU A 68 -22.84 0.67 -14.77
CA GLU A 68 -23.55 1.93 -14.48
C GLU A 68 -22.91 3.14 -15.15
N PHE A 69 -21.61 3.07 -15.47
CA PHE A 69 -20.85 4.22 -15.94
C PHE A 69 -20.17 4.03 -17.31
N ASP A 70 -20.21 2.82 -17.89
CA ASP A 70 -19.48 2.48 -19.12
C ASP A 70 -17.99 2.88 -19.00
N ARG A 71 -17.40 2.49 -17.86
CA ARG A 71 -16.03 2.79 -17.47
C ARG A 71 -15.34 1.56 -16.88
N SER A 72 -14.01 1.59 -16.86
CA SER A 72 -13.18 0.60 -16.17
C SER A 72 -12.25 1.25 -15.15
N LEU A 73 -11.66 0.44 -14.26
CA LEU A 73 -10.58 0.89 -13.36
C LEU A 73 -9.36 1.44 -14.12
N SER A 74 -9.19 1.05 -15.39
CA SER A 74 -8.06 1.45 -16.23
C SER A 74 -8.28 2.78 -16.95
N ASP A 75 -9.51 3.29 -16.99
CA ASP A 75 -9.85 4.46 -17.80
C ASP A 75 -9.36 5.76 -17.16
N THR A 76 -8.69 6.61 -17.93
CA THR A 76 -8.29 7.95 -17.49
C THR A 76 -9.48 8.76 -16.98
N GLY A 77 -9.28 9.51 -15.89
CA GLY A 77 -10.31 10.27 -15.20
C GLY A 77 -11.08 9.49 -14.13
N VAL A 78 -10.78 8.19 -13.95
CA VAL A 78 -11.27 7.40 -12.82
C VAL A 78 -10.25 7.47 -11.68
N TYR A 79 -10.48 8.39 -10.73
CA TYR A 79 -9.66 8.59 -9.54
C TYR A 79 -10.09 7.64 -8.43
N ILE A 80 -9.14 6.93 -7.83
CA ILE A 80 -9.36 5.97 -6.75
C ILE A 80 -8.67 6.50 -5.49
N ILE A 81 -9.41 6.53 -4.39
CA ILE A 81 -8.92 7.04 -3.11
C ILE A 81 -9.15 5.99 -2.03
N ASP A 82 -8.08 5.56 -1.37
CA ASP A 82 -8.13 4.78 -0.12
C ASP A 82 -7.73 5.67 1.07
N PRO A 83 -8.70 6.18 1.86
CA PRO A 83 -8.40 7.08 2.96
C PRO A 83 -7.73 6.40 4.17
N PHE A 84 -7.70 5.07 4.23
CA PHE A 84 -7.17 4.29 5.35
C PHE A 84 -6.41 3.06 4.82
N VAL A 85 -5.32 3.31 4.10
CA VAL A 85 -4.68 2.27 3.28
C VAL A 85 -4.04 1.14 4.08
N GLY A 86 -3.77 1.36 5.37
CA GLY A 86 -3.13 0.36 6.21
C GLY A 86 -1.79 -0.05 5.61
N THR A 87 -1.68 -1.32 5.21
CA THR A 87 -0.47 -1.88 4.58
C THR A 87 -0.50 -1.93 3.06
N GLY A 88 -1.46 -1.28 2.39
CA GLY A 88 -1.49 -1.21 0.91
C GLY A 88 -2.31 -2.29 0.21
N ASN A 89 -2.92 -3.24 0.92
CA ASN A 89 -3.52 -4.44 0.31
C ASN A 89 -4.59 -4.12 -0.74
N PHE A 90 -5.45 -3.12 -0.50
CA PHE A 90 -6.48 -2.72 -1.46
C PHE A 90 -5.88 -2.12 -2.72
N ILE A 91 -4.93 -1.20 -2.59
CA ILE A 91 -4.28 -0.55 -3.73
C ILE A 91 -3.50 -1.58 -4.56
N VAL A 92 -2.71 -2.45 -3.91
CA VAL A 92 -1.98 -3.54 -4.58
C VAL A 92 -2.94 -4.43 -5.35
N ARG A 93 -4.04 -4.85 -4.72
CA ARG A 93 -5.04 -5.69 -5.38
C ARG A 93 -5.73 -4.98 -6.54
N LEU A 94 -6.04 -3.69 -6.42
CA LEU A 94 -6.59 -2.86 -7.49
C LEU A 94 -5.64 -2.77 -8.69
N MET A 95 -4.34 -2.57 -8.46
CA MET A 95 -3.33 -2.49 -9.51
C MET A 95 -3.28 -3.76 -10.37
N GLN A 96 -3.60 -4.92 -9.79
CA GLN A 96 -3.67 -6.19 -10.51
C GLN A 96 -4.81 -6.22 -11.53
N ASP A 97 -5.92 -5.51 -11.28
CA ASP A 97 -7.06 -5.38 -12.20
C ASP A 97 -6.93 -4.17 -13.16
N ILE A 98 -5.88 -3.34 -13.01
CA ILE A 98 -5.54 -2.26 -13.93
C ILE A 98 -4.68 -2.80 -15.09
N GLN A 99 -4.96 -2.35 -16.31
CA GLN A 99 -4.18 -2.69 -17.50
C GLN A 99 -2.74 -2.16 -17.41
N ALA A 100 -1.75 -2.96 -17.82
CA ALA A 100 -0.35 -2.58 -17.71
C ALA A 100 -0.01 -1.29 -18.47
N THR A 101 -0.68 -1.06 -19.61
CA THR A 101 -0.48 0.12 -20.46
C THR A 101 -0.96 1.43 -19.85
N THR A 102 -1.89 1.39 -18.89
CA THR A 102 -2.44 2.58 -18.22
C THR A 102 -1.96 2.70 -16.77
N LEU A 103 -1.27 1.69 -16.24
CA LEU A 103 -0.88 1.61 -14.84
C LEU A 103 0.07 2.75 -14.43
N GLU A 104 0.99 3.19 -15.29
CA GLU A 104 1.90 4.31 -14.98
C GLU A 104 1.14 5.61 -14.70
N GLU A 105 0.20 5.97 -15.57
CA GLU A 105 -0.59 7.20 -15.41
C GLU A 105 -1.51 7.09 -14.18
N LYS A 106 -2.11 5.92 -13.96
CA LYS A 106 -2.90 5.62 -12.77
C LYS A 106 -2.08 5.79 -11.49
N TYR A 107 -0.93 5.13 -11.42
CA TYR A 107 0.01 5.17 -10.31
C TYR A 107 0.45 6.60 -10.00
N CYS A 108 0.84 7.37 -11.03
CA CYS A 108 1.39 8.71 -10.83
C CYS A 108 0.34 9.79 -10.49
N ARG A 109 -0.94 9.60 -10.89
CA ARG A 109 -1.91 10.71 -10.88
C ARG A 109 -3.30 10.40 -10.36
N GLU A 110 -3.72 9.14 -10.39
CA GLU A 110 -5.14 8.79 -10.16
C GLU A 110 -5.35 7.76 -9.05
N LEU A 111 -4.28 7.19 -8.49
CA LEU A 111 -4.29 6.40 -7.27
C LEU A 111 -3.85 7.28 -6.09
N HIS A 112 -4.71 7.41 -5.09
CA HIS A 112 -4.43 8.16 -3.88
C HIS A 112 -4.68 7.30 -2.66
N CYS A 113 -3.78 7.35 -1.69
CA CYS A 113 -3.92 6.61 -0.46
C CYS A 113 -3.34 7.38 0.72
N ASN A 114 -4.02 7.33 1.87
CA ASN A 114 -3.60 7.99 3.08
C ASN A 114 -3.52 7.00 4.24
N GLU A 115 -2.54 7.22 5.12
CA GLU A 115 -2.39 6.49 6.37
C GLU A 115 -1.79 7.42 7.43
N ILE A 116 -2.34 7.36 8.63
CA ILE A 116 -1.92 8.20 9.76
C ILE A 116 -0.79 7.55 10.55
N LEU A 117 -0.76 6.22 10.59
CA LEU A 117 0.26 5.45 11.30
C LEU A 117 1.53 5.33 10.46
N LEU A 118 2.68 5.74 11.02
CA LEU A 118 3.94 5.80 10.28
C LEU A 118 4.39 4.43 9.74
N LEU A 119 4.28 3.37 10.54
CA LEU A 119 4.73 2.05 10.16
C LEU A 119 3.87 1.45 9.02
N PRO A 120 2.53 1.36 9.14
CA PRO A 120 1.66 0.98 8.03
C PRO A 120 1.87 1.83 6.77
N TYR A 121 2.04 3.14 6.90
CA TYR A 121 2.34 4.04 5.77
C TYR A 121 3.56 3.58 4.97
N TYR A 122 4.68 3.29 5.65
CA TYR A 122 5.89 2.82 4.97
C TYR A 122 5.72 1.44 4.34
N ILE A 123 5.00 0.53 5.01
CA ILE A 123 4.71 -0.80 4.47
C ILE A 123 3.85 -0.67 3.21
N ALA A 124 2.83 0.18 3.23
CA ALA A 124 1.99 0.47 2.07
C ALA A 124 2.82 1.02 0.90
N SER A 125 3.66 2.02 1.14
CA SER A 125 4.56 2.60 0.12
C SER A 125 5.37 1.51 -0.56
N LEU A 126 6.08 0.68 0.21
CA LEU A 126 6.89 -0.41 -0.32
C LEU A 126 6.09 -1.44 -1.10
N ASN A 127 4.93 -1.86 -0.58
CA ASN A 127 4.09 -2.85 -1.24
C ASN A 127 3.56 -2.35 -2.59
N ILE A 128 3.12 -1.09 -2.64
CA ILE A 128 2.60 -0.45 -3.87
C ILE A 128 3.73 -0.23 -4.88
N GLU A 129 4.88 0.32 -4.46
CA GLU A 129 6.07 0.50 -5.31
C GLU A 129 6.55 -0.84 -5.87
N GLN A 130 6.55 -1.90 -5.05
CA GLN A 130 6.99 -3.22 -5.48
C GLN A 130 6.01 -3.88 -6.45
N GLU A 131 4.70 -3.77 -6.22
CA GLU A 131 3.68 -4.23 -7.19
C GLU A 131 3.84 -3.48 -8.51
N TYR A 132 4.04 -2.15 -8.47
CA TYR A 132 4.28 -1.34 -9.65
C TYR A 132 5.50 -1.83 -10.43
N PHE A 133 6.62 -2.05 -9.75
CA PHE A 133 7.84 -2.57 -10.34
C PHE A 133 7.63 -3.96 -10.96
N GLN A 134 6.93 -4.87 -10.28
CA GLN A 134 6.62 -6.20 -10.80
C GLN A 134 5.76 -6.15 -12.08
N ARG A 135 4.81 -5.22 -12.12
CA ARG A 135 3.87 -5.04 -13.24
C ARG A 135 4.48 -4.35 -14.46
N THR A 136 5.46 -3.47 -14.27
CA THR A 136 5.98 -2.60 -15.34
C THR A 136 7.46 -2.85 -15.67
N GLY A 137 8.21 -3.50 -14.79
CA GLY A 137 9.66 -3.65 -14.89
C GLY A 137 10.46 -2.37 -14.63
N THR A 138 9.78 -1.25 -14.31
CA THR A 138 10.41 0.05 -14.05
C THR A 138 10.13 0.47 -12.61
N TYR A 139 11.16 0.93 -11.91
CA TYR A 139 10.99 1.43 -10.54
C TYR A 139 10.62 2.91 -10.56
N LEU A 140 9.53 3.26 -9.89
CA LEU A 140 9.12 4.63 -9.60
C LEU A 140 8.75 4.70 -8.10
N PRO A 141 9.31 5.66 -7.34
CA PRO A 141 8.96 5.90 -5.95
C PRO A 141 7.64 6.65 -5.79
#